data_AF-A0A956JGW9-F1
#
_entry.id   AF-A0A956JGW9-F1
#
_cell.length_a   1.000
_cell.length_b   1.000
_cell.length_c   1.000
_cell.angle_alpha   90.00
_cell.angle_beta   90.00
_cell.angle_gamma   90.00
#
_symmetry.space_group_name_H-M   'P 1'
#
loop_
_entity.id
_entity.type
_entity.pdbx_description
1 polymer ?
#
loop_
_entity_poly.entity_id
_entity_poly.type
_entity_poly.pdbx_seq_one_letter_code
_entity_poly.pdbx_strand_id
1 'polypeptide(L)'
;MPAASRRPLGLVSGLVLVLAACGAPPAMTGGTGGSEGTTAGSMTAATSDGGTTGDASTTADSEGTMGETTTADTLPLPLPPLDAAPLTDSQTLRPAHAAEDVTASLDPRDPADLDALLDMGFGDLEVGPGEPLIERTGDGSEPPTPGPNAALLTRFVHLADTQIVDDESPIRQALFDTPGILAPVFRAQETYACQITNAAIRTINAIHGATPLDFVLLGGDNADNAQENELSWFLGILDGAAVVHCDSGDDDDPVAGPANDPKDPFAPVGLDVPWWWVTGNHDLLANGFRTAASQGAAAVGDSSVEGTRDWSQPGGPVITGPVVGDPRRAIVDNDRLLELVAASGDGHGIDDEVRARGRADYTFDVDGTPLRFLVVDSAAPKGGPVGVIRGADVDAYIEPALVDAAADGKWVLVVSHHPAGDLGDGGGPGGEAIADALTSAEWEALLGAHDRVIAHLVGHSHEHRARWVEPLGGHAYWEVTTAAIADFPHQMRLVEIGDGDNGHLSLRLTAVDLAIDGDALGAAGKARAVADHTSGWSMDGSGTTDDRNVVLWAPLP
;
A
#
# COMPACT_ATOMS: atom_id res chain seq x y z
N MET A 1 -60.75 1.37 -12.70
CA MET A 1 -60.14 2.62 -12.19
C MET A 1 -58.62 2.42 -12.14
N PRO A 2 -57.82 3.39 -12.58
CA PRO A 2 -56.63 3.11 -13.41
C PRO A 2 -55.27 3.47 -12.79
N ALA A 3 -54.23 2.78 -13.30
CA ALA A 3 -52.87 3.17 -13.74
C ALA A 3 -52.01 4.29 -13.07
N ALA A 4 -50.68 4.03 -13.19
CA ALA A 4 -49.53 4.97 -13.30
C ALA A 4 -48.97 5.57 -11.99
N SER A 5 -47.68 5.87 -11.77
CA SER A 5 -46.38 5.68 -12.46
C SER A 5 -45.29 6.35 -11.59
N ARG A 6 -44.00 6.09 -11.91
CA ARG A 6 -42.79 6.95 -11.72
C ARG A 6 -41.89 6.76 -10.46
N ARG A 7 -40.68 6.22 -10.70
CA ARG A 7 -39.37 6.80 -10.26
C ARG A 7 -39.16 8.17 -10.98
N PRO A 8 -38.19 9.08 -10.67
CA PRO A 8 -36.96 8.93 -9.85
C PRO A 8 -36.55 10.14 -8.97
N LEU A 9 -35.55 9.96 -8.09
CA LEU A 9 -34.52 10.95 -7.69
C LEU A 9 -33.35 10.08 -7.16
N GLY A 10 -32.12 10.07 -7.66
CA GLY A 10 -31.38 11.15 -8.31
C GLY A 10 -30.68 12.02 -7.25
N LEU A 11 -29.84 11.44 -6.40
CA LEU A 11 -28.86 12.21 -5.62
C LEU A 11 -27.51 12.11 -6.34
N VAL A 12 -27.23 13.15 -7.12
CA VAL A 12 -25.88 13.55 -7.46
C VAL A 12 -25.35 14.30 -6.24
N SER A 13 -24.54 13.65 -5.41
CA SER A 13 -23.78 14.36 -4.37
C SER A 13 -22.52 14.93 -5.00
N GLY A 14 -22.67 16.11 -5.63
CA GLY A 14 -21.53 17.01 -5.81
C GLY A 14 -21.25 17.65 -4.45
N LEU A 15 -20.31 17.09 -3.68
CA LEU A 15 -19.87 17.69 -2.43
C LEU A 15 -18.73 18.65 -2.73
N VAL A 16 -19.04 19.95 -2.64
CA VAL A 16 -18.08 21.03 -2.71
C VAL A 16 -17.24 21.02 -1.44
N LEU A 17 -15.94 20.77 -1.59
CA LEU A 17 -14.93 20.95 -0.55
C LEU A 17 -14.87 22.44 -0.17
N VAL A 18 -15.35 22.79 1.03
CA VAL A 18 -15.11 24.12 1.61
C VAL A 18 -13.94 23.98 2.57
N LEU A 19 -12.73 24.19 2.05
CA LEU A 19 -11.56 24.47 2.87
C LEU A 19 -11.58 25.94 3.31
N ALA A 20 -11.50 26.14 4.62
CA ALA A 20 -11.39 27.45 5.23
C ALA A 20 -10.07 28.11 4.79
N ALA A 21 -10.17 29.17 3.99
CA ALA A 21 -9.04 30.03 3.70
C ALA A 21 -8.64 30.80 4.97
N CYS A 22 -7.51 30.44 5.58
CA CYS A 22 -6.85 31.27 6.58
C CYS A 22 -6.36 32.56 5.92
N GLY A 23 -6.94 33.69 6.33
CA GLY A 23 -6.58 35.02 5.86
C GLY A 23 -5.16 35.42 6.27
N ALA A 24 -4.45 36.05 5.33
CA ALA A 24 -3.16 36.68 5.56
C ALA A 24 -3.24 37.78 6.65
N PRO A 25 -2.20 37.98 7.48
CA PRO A 25 -2.16 39.07 8.43
C PRO A 25 -1.93 40.42 7.69
N PRO A 26 -2.51 41.53 8.18
CA PRO A 26 -2.41 42.82 7.50
C PRO A 26 -1.03 43.46 7.67
N ALA A 27 -0.58 44.10 6.60
CA ALA A 27 0.59 44.96 6.54
C ALA A 27 0.47 46.14 7.52
N MET A 28 1.43 46.27 8.44
CA MET A 28 1.61 47.47 9.26
C MET A 28 2.55 48.44 8.55
N THR A 29 2.02 49.60 8.20
CA THR A 29 2.76 50.75 7.69
C THR A 29 3.05 51.74 8.81
N GLY A 30 4.31 52.20 8.88
CA GLY A 30 4.71 53.56 9.23
C GLY A 30 4.57 54.05 10.67
N GLY A 31 5.71 54.31 11.33
CA GLY A 31 5.78 55.12 12.55
C GLY A 31 7.21 55.41 12.98
N THR A 32 7.68 56.62 12.66
CA THR A 32 9.03 57.19 12.84
C THR A 32 9.40 57.58 14.28
N GLY A 33 10.71 57.50 14.60
CA GLY A 33 11.39 58.19 15.72
C GLY A 33 12.29 57.20 16.49
N GLY A 34 13.59 57.37 16.72
CA GLY A 34 14.53 58.48 16.53
C GLY A 34 15.60 58.39 17.64
N SER A 35 16.87 58.22 17.24
CA SER A 35 18.11 58.56 18.00
C SER A 35 18.42 57.72 19.27
N GLU A 36 19.63 57.37 19.72
CA GLU A 36 21.06 57.68 19.48
C GLU A 36 21.86 56.39 19.85
N GLY A 37 22.96 56.01 19.21
CA GLY A 37 24.30 56.40 19.68
C GLY A 37 25.36 55.31 19.36
N THR A 38 26.32 55.66 18.47
CA THR A 38 27.79 55.43 18.53
C THR A 38 28.35 54.15 19.21
N THR A 39 29.16 53.29 18.57
CA THR A 39 30.60 53.45 18.21
C THR A 39 31.05 52.14 17.51
N ALA A 40 31.61 52.12 16.30
CA ALA A 40 33.03 52.23 15.89
C ALA A 40 33.99 51.10 16.33
N GLY A 41 34.58 50.39 15.34
CA GLY A 41 35.76 49.50 15.47
C GLY A 41 35.76 48.33 14.46
N SER A 42 35.98 48.56 13.16
CA SER A 42 37.28 48.53 12.44
C SER A 42 37.96 47.15 12.32
N MET A 43 37.85 46.60 11.10
CA MET A 43 38.89 45.98 10.24
C MET A 43 39.96 45.04 10.84
N THR A 44 40.17 43.88 10.23
CA THR A 44 41.15 43.72 9.12
C THR A 44 41.11 42.30 8.54
N ALA A 45 41.17 42.25 7.21
CA ALA A 45 41.48 41.08 6.42
C ALA A 45 43.00 40.97 6.23
N ALA A 46 43.52 39.77 6.08
CA ALA A 46 44.78 39.54 5.39
C ALA A 46 44.73 38.17 4.69
N THR A 47 44.77 38.25 3.36
CA THR A 47 45.03 37.18 2.41
C THR A 47 46.53 36.88 2.35
N SER A 48 46.91 35.65 2.00
CA SER A 48 48.08 35.40 1.14
C SER A 48 48.03 34.01 0.51
N ASP A 49 48.12 34.03 -0.82
CA ASP A 49 48.21 32.94 -1.79
C ASP A 49 49.52 32.12 -1.75
N GLY A 50 49.44 30.95 -2.38
CA GLY A 50 50.56 30.23 -3.03
C GLY A 50 50.78 28.84 -2.44
N GLY A 51 50.75 27.71 -3.14
CA GLY A 51 50.73 27.42 -4.57
C GLY A 51 51.43 26.08 -4.80
N THR A 52 50.78 25.19 -5.56
CA THR A 52 51.32 24.09 -6.39
C THR A 52 51.73 22.71 -5.82
N THR A 53 51.16 21.71 -6.53
CA THR A 53 51.64 20.36 -6.90
C THR A 53 51.73 19.24 -5.86
N GLY A 54 50.93 18.21 -6.09
CA GLY A 54 51.48 16.89 -6.40
C GLY A 54 51.33 15.80 -5.34
N ASP A 55 50.63 14.75 -5.79
CA ASP A 55 50.81 13.34 -5.43
C ASP A 55 49.93 12.72 -4.36
N ALA A 56 49.39 11.56 -4.75
CA ALA A 56 48.56 10.68 -3.97
C ALA A 56 49.41 9.93 -2.94
N SER A 57 48.95 9.88 -1.68
CA SER A 57 49.31 8.82 -0.74
C SER A 57 48.36 8.83 0.46
N THR A 58 47.70 7.69 0.61
CA THR A 58 47.09 7.13 1.81
C THR A 58 47.72 7.56 3.15
N THR A 59 46.89 8.02 4.10
CA THR A 59 47.02 7.85 5.57
C THR A 59 45.68 8.27 6.18
N ALA A 60 44.90 7.32 6.68
CA ALA A 60 44.87 6.85 8.07
C ALA A 60 43.94 7.71 8.94
N ASP A 61 42.84 7.06 9.32
CA ASP A 61 41.73 7.53 10.12
C ASP A 61 42.17 8.14 11.45
N SER A 62 41.54 9.25 11.82
CA SER A 62 41.61 9.79 13.18
C SER A 62 40.40 9.29 13.97
N GLU A 63 40.66 8.32 14.83
CA GLU A 63 39.75 7.83 15.87
C GLU A 63 39.27 8.99 16.75
N GLY A 64 37.95 9.20 16.77
CA GLY A 64 37.23 10.01 17.74
C GLY A 64 36.41 9.09 18.66
N THR A 65 37.01 8.71 19.78
CA THR A 65 36.39 8.29 21.06
C THR A 65 35.11 7.44 20.96
N MET A 66 35.28 6.15 20.67
CA MET A 66 34.29 5.11 20.99
C MET A 66 34.28 4.87 22.50
N GLY A 67 33.20 5.30 23.15
CA GLY A 67 32.84 4.89 24.49
C GLY A 67 31.80 3.76 24.42
N GLU A 68 32.21 2.60 24.91
CA GLU A 68 31.43 1.37 25.11
C GLU A 68 31.29 0.44 23.88
N THR A 69 32.06 -0.63 23.95
CA THR A 69 32.05 -1.82 23.10
C THR A 69 30.66 -2.42 22.99
N THR A 70 29.99 -2.23 21.85
CA THR A 70 29.08 -3.24 21.33
C THR A 70 29.94 -4.42 20.88
N THR A 71 29.87 -5.51 21.64
CA THR A 71 30.18 -6.83 21.11
C THR A 71 29.39 -7.02 19.82
N ALA A 72 29.92 -7.80 18.88
CA ALA A 72 29.14 -8.37 17.79
C ALA A 72 28.08 -9.34 18.36
N ASP A 73 27.15 -8.79 19.15
CA ASP A 73 26.03 -9.45 19.78
C ASP A 73 24.99 -9.66 18.68
N THR A 74 24.91 -10.92 18.28
CA THR A 74 23.88 -11.59 17.49
C THR A 74 22.83 -10.67 16.86
N LEU A 75 22.91 -10.50 15.54
CA LEU A 75 21.80 -10.02 14.73
C LEU A 75 20.49 -10.72 15.17
N PRO A 76 19.34 -10.02 15.15
CA PRO A 76 18.06 -10.64 15.45
C PRO A 76 17.88 -11.91 14.62
N LEU A 77 17.24 -12.91 15.21
CA LEU A 77 16.89 -14.12 14.47
C LEU A 77 15.47 -13.96 13.91
N PRO A 78 15.22 -14.46 12.68
CA PRO A 78 13.88 -14.48 12.17
C PRO A 78 12.99 -15.36 13.05
N LEU A 79 11.72 -14.97 13.15
CA LEU A 79 10.70 -15.78 13.81
C LEU A 79 10.59 -17.16 13.14
N PRO A 80 10.25 -18.22 13.89
CA PRO A 80 10.09 -19.54 13.31
C PRO A 80 8.98 -19.55 12.24
N PRO A 81 9.08 -20.46 11.24
CA PRO A 81 8.00 -20.69 10.29
C PRO A 81 6.69 -21.03 10.99
N LEU A 82 5.58 -20.60 10.40
CA LEU A 82 4.24 -20.93 10.87
C LEU A 82 3.84 -22.34 10.42
N ASP A 83 3.08 -23.05 11.26
CA ASP A 83 2.60 -24.40 10.94
C ASP A 83 1.44 -24.39 9.92
N ALA A 84 0.64 -23.33 9.90
CA ALA A 84 -0.51 -23.16 9.02
C ALA A 84 -0.90 -21.69 8.86
N ALA A 85 -1.68 -21.38 7.82
CA ALA A 85 -2.29 -20.07 7.60
C ALA A 85 -3.80 -20.10 7.92
N PRO A 86 -4.37 -19.05 8.51
CA PRO A 86 -5.79 -18.96 8.85
C PRO A 86 -6.61 -18.55 7.60
N LEU A 87 -6.99 -19.54 6.80
CA LEU A 87 -7.91 -19.34 5.68
C LEU A 87 -9.34 -19.12 6.20
N THR A 88 -10.02 -18.10 5.69
CA THR A 88 -11.36 -17.74 6.16
C THR A 88 -12.44 -18.78 5.85
N ASP A 89 -12.15 -19.74 4.96
CA ASP A 89 -13.03 -20.89 4.67
C ASP A 89 -12.97 -21.99 5.74
N SER A 90 -11.98 -21.91 6.65
CA SER A 90 -11.79 -22.84 7.77
C SER A 90 -12.18 -22.22 9.12
N GLN A 91 -11.86 -20.95 9.34
CA GLN A 91 -12.18 -20.19 10.55
C GLN A 91 -12.24 -18.69 10.21
N THR A 92 -13.01 -17.91 10.96
CA THR A 92 -13.00 -16.44 10.82
C THR A 92 -12.45 -15.78 12.08
N LEU A 93 -11.81 -14.63 11.94
CA LEU A 93 -11.50 -13.75 13.06
C LEU A 93 -12.46 -12.57 13.04
N ARG A 94 -13.18 -12.35 14.14
CA ARG A 94 -14.18 -11.28 14.26
C ARG A 94 -13.86 -10.42 15.48
N PRO A 95 -14.01 -9.09 15.39
CA PRO A 95 -13.87 -8.24 16.56
C PRO A 95 -14.86 -8.66 17.67
N ALA A 96 -14.37 -8.69 18.91
CA ALA A 96 -15.20 -9.03 20.08
C ALA A 96 -16.17 -7.90 20.44
N HIS A 97 -15.89 -6.68 19.99
CA HIS A 97 -16.66 -5.47 20.21
C HIS A 97 -17.14 -4.88 18.88
N ALA A 98 -18.30 -4.23 18.88
CA ALA A 98 -18.78 -3.45 17.74
C ALA A 98 -18.42 -1.97 17.89
N ALA A 99 -18.27 -1.26 16.76
CA ALA A 99 -18.04 0.19 16.74
C ALA A 99 -19.08 1.00 17.56
N GLU A 100 -20.29 0.47 17.68
CA GLU A 100 -21.40 1.10 18.40
C GLU A 100 -21.28 0.99 19.93
N ASP A 101 -20.34 0.18 20.45
CA ASP A 101 -20.17 -0.07 21.88
C ASP A 101 -19.40 1.07 22.60
N VAL A 102 -18.73 1.95 21.85
CA VAL A 102 -17.99 3.07 22.41
C VAL A 102 -18.94 4.15 22.94
N THR A 103 -18.93 4.33 24.27
CA THR A 103 -19.81 5.32 24.95
C THR A 103 -19.12 6.66 25.22
N ALA A 104 -17.81 6.76 25.01
CA ALA A 104 -17.00 7.97 25.15
C ALA A 104 -16.09 8.13 23.93
N SER A 105 -15.97 9.32 23.37
CA SER A 105 -15.11 9.60 22.20
C SER A 105 -13.63 9.49 22.60
N LEU A 106 -13.05 8.31 22.46
CA LEU A 106 -11.62 8.06 22.59
C LEU A 106 -10.95 8.21 21.22
N ASP A 107 -9.77 8.81 21.22
CA ASP A 107 -8.99 9.10 20.01
C ASP A 107 -7.77 8.15 19.95
N PRO A 108 -7.75 7.16 19.04
CA PRO A 108 -6.68 6.16 18.97
C PRO A 108 -5.33 6.75 18.51
N ARG A 109 -5.28 8.04 18.15
CA ARG A 109 -4.02 8.77 17.93
C ARG A 109 -3.35 9.17 19.22
N ASP A 110 -4.12 9.38 20.30
CA ASP A 110 -3.57 9.63 21.62
C ASP A 110 -3.20 8.29 22.28
N PRO A 111 -1.94 8.09 22.69
CA PRO A 111 -1.51 6.81 23.25
C PRO A 111 -2.30 6.37 24.49
N ALA A 112 -2.75 7.31 25.33
CA ALA A 112 -3.48 6.96 26.54
C ALA A 112 -4.93 6.53 26.23
N ASP A 113 -5.56 7.18 25.25
CA ASP A 113 -6.89 6.78 24.78
C ASP A 113 -6.84 5.42 24.05
N LEU A 114 -5.80 5.16 23.26
CA LEU A 114 -5.57 3.86 22.63
C LEU A 114 -5.36 2.75 23.66
N ASP A 115 -4.54 2.99 24.69
CA ASP A 115 -4.35 2.03 25.78
C ASP A 115 -5.67 1.76 26.52
N ALA A 116 -6.49 2.80 26.74
CA ALA A 116 -7.82 2.64 27.35
C ALA A 116 -8.76 1.80 26.48
N LEU A 117 -8.74 1.97 25.14
CA LEU A 117 -9.50 1.12 24.21
C LEU A 117 -9.06 -0.35 24.31
N LEU A 118 -7.75 -0.61 24.31
CA LEU A 118 -7.20 -1.96 24.43
C LEU A 118 -7.56 -2.61 25.77
N ASP A 119 -7.44 -1.88 26.89
CA ASP A 119 -7.83 -2.35 28.23
C ASP A 119 -9.32 -2.68 28.34
N MET A 120 -10.15 -2.02 27.52
CA MET A 120 -11.59 -2.27 27.43
C MET A 120 -11.96 -3.44 26.51
N GLY A 121 -11.00 -4.05 25.81
CA GLY A 121 -11.20 -5.18 24.91
C GLY A 121 -11.47 -4.80 23.44
N PHE A 122 -11.38 -3.52 23.06
CA PHE A 122 -11.61 -3.11 21.67
C PHE A 122 -10.57 -3.66 20.68
N GLY A 123 -9.42 -4.13 21.17
CA GLY A 123 -8.44 -4.84 20.33
C GLY A 123 -8.66 -6.35 20.20
N ASP A 124 -9.68 -6.91 20.86
CA ASP A 124 -9.85 -8.36 20.96
C ASP A 124 -10.56 -8.97 19.75
N LEU A 125 -10.10 -10.16 19.37
CA LEU A 125 -10.68 -10.98 18.31
C LEU A 125 -11.22 -12.30 18.87
N GLU A 126 -12.36 -12.73 18.34
CA GLU A 126 -12.94 -14.05 18.57
C GLU A 126 -12.80 -14.93 17.33
N VAL A 127 -12.50 -16.21 17.55
CA VAL A 127 -12.48 -17.22 16.48
C VAL A 127 -13.89 -17.71 16.22
N GLY A 128 -14.39 -17.42 15.02
CA GLY A 128 -15.66 -17.91 14.48
C GLY A 128 -15.48 -19.11 13.53
N PRO A 129 -16.59 -19.73 13.12
CA PRO A 129 -16.56 -20.77 12.08
C PRO A 129 -16.08 -20.19 10.74
N GLY A 130 -15.51 -21.06 9.89
CA GLY A 130 -15.19 -20.71 8.50
C GLY A 130 -16.42 -20.39 7.66
N GLU A 131 -16.23 -19.57 6.63
CA GLU A 131 -17.25 -19.17 5.67
C GLU A 131 -17.19 -20.02 4.40
N PRO A 132 -18.34 -20.53 3.90
CA PRO A 132 -18.33 -21.38 2.72
C PRO A 132 -17.92 -20.62 1.46
N LEU A 133 -17.39 -21.35 0.47
CA LEU A 133 -17.22 -20.80 -0.87
C LEU A 133 -18.57 -20.63 -1.57
N ILE A 134 -18.81 -19.45 -2.11
CA ILE A 134 -20.02 -19.11 -2.88
C ILE A 134 -19.67 -19.10 -4.36
N GLU A 135 -20.31 -19.96 -5.15
CA GLU A 135 -20.14 -19.97 -6.59
C GLU A 135 -20.98 -18.87 -7.26
N ARG A 136 -20.37 -18.11 -8.17
CA ARG A 136 -20.99 -16.97 -8.85
C ARG A 136 -20.71 -17.03 -10.35
N THR A 137 -21.77 -16.86 -11.13
CA THR A 137 -21.72 -16.59 -12.57
C THR A 137 -22.17 -15.14 -12.79
N GLY A 138 -21.61 -14.49 -13.82
CA GLY A 138 -21.87 -13.09 -14.08
C GLY A 138 -23.33 -12.77 -14.38
N ASP A 139 -24.01 -13.69 -15.07
CA ASP A 139 -25.41 -13.60 -15.46
C ASP A 139 -26.39 -14.25 -14.45
N GLY A 140 -25.87 -14.81 -13.34
CA GLY A 140 -26.65 -15.51 -12.33
C GLY A 140 -27.16 -16.90 -12.75
N SER A 141 -26.63 -17.46 -13.85
CA SER A 141 -26.87 -18.85 -14.24
C SER A 141 -26.30 -19.87 -13.25
N GLU A 142 -26.76 -21.12 -13.32
CA GLU A 142 -26.17 -22.19 -12.50
C GLU A 142 -24.70 -22.42 -12.88
N PRO A 143 -23.79 -22.58 -11.88
CA PRO A 143 -22.40 -22.89 -12.15
C PRO A 143 -22.22 -24.14 -13.00
N PRO A 144 -21.29 -24.11 -13.98
CA PRO A 144 -21.07 -25.24 -14.86
C PRO A 144 -20.40 -26.40 -14.12
N THR A 145 -20.84 -27.63 -14.39
CA THR A 145 -20.17 -28.82 -13.82
C THR A 145 -18.79 -29.00 -14.45
N PRO A 146 -17.73 -29.24 -13.66
CA PRO A 146 -16.40 -29.54 -14.20
C PRO A 146 -16.39 -30.76 -15.13
N GLY A 147 -15.62 -30.66 -16.23
CA GLY A 147 -15.36 -31.73 -17.18
C GLY A 147 -14.31 -32.73 -16.68
N PRO A 148 -14.08 -33.82 -17.44
CA PRO A 148 -13.18 -34.89 -17.05
C PRO A 148 -11.70 -34.49 -17.01
N ASN A 149 -11.31 -33.38 -17.65
CA ASN A 149 -9.93 -32.88 -17.66
C ASN A 149 -9.77 -31.55 -16.92
N ALA A 150 -10.69 -31.20 -16.02
CA ALA A 150 -10.59 -29.99 -15.23
C ALA A 150 -9.26 -29.94 -14.46
N ALA A 151 -8.60 -28.78 -14.47
CA ALA A 151 -7.24 -28.63 -13.93
C ALA A 151 -7.03 -27.24 -13.31
N LEU A 152 -6.22 -27.19 -12.25
CA LEU A 152 -5.67 -25.95 -11.73
C LEU A 152 -4.60 -25.45 -12.70
N LEU A 153 -4.71 -24.20 -13.13
CA LEU A 153 -3.75 -23.55 -14.02
C LEU A 153 -2.70 -22.79 -13.20
N THR A 154 -3.12 -22.00 -12.22
CA THR A 154 -2.18 -21.28 -11.33
C THR A 154 -2.78 -21.07 -9.95
N ARG A 155 -1.91 -20.96 -8.95
CA ARG A 155 -2.25 -20.65 -7.56
C ARG A 155 -1.27 -19.61 -7.02
N PHE A 156 -1.77 -18.47 -6.60
CA PHE A 156 -0.94 -17.35 -6.14
C PHE A 156 -1.64 -16.59 -5.01
N VAL A 157 -0.91 -15.71 -4.34
CA VAL A 157 -1.50 -14.74 -3.40
C VAL A 157 -1.51 -13.36 -4.04
N HIS A 158 -2.63 -12.67 -3.97
CA HIS A 158 -2.73 -11.25 -4.26
C HIS A 158 -2.61 -10.48 -2.94
N LEU A 159 -1.56 -9.66 -2.83
CA LEU A 159 -1.18 -8.90 -1.64
C LEU A 159 -1.23 -7.41 -1.99
N ALA A 160 -2.15 -6.65 -1.39
CA ALA A 160 -2.41 -5.27 -1.77
C ALA A 160 -2.25 -4.33 -0.58
N ASP A 161 -1.81 -3.09 -0.87
CA ASP A 161 -1.85 -1.95 0.05
C ASP A 161 -1.20 -2.27 1.41
N THR A 162 0.09 -2.61 1.39
CA THR A 162 0.86 -2.74 2.65
C THR A 162 1.08 -1.40 3.31
N GLN A 163 1.23 -0.34 2.50
CA GLN A 163 1.53 1.03 2.90
C GLN A 163 2.51 1.07 4.06
N ILE A 164 3.69 0.47 3.86
CA ILE A 164 4.77 0.61 4.81
C ILE A 164 5.07 2.09 4.94
N VAL A 165 5.02 2.56 6.18
CA VAL A 165 4.96 3.96 6.51
C VAL A 165 6.06 4.31 7.49
N ASP A 166 6.72 5.42 7.20
CA ASP A 166 7.54 6.12 8.17
C ASP A 166 6.64 6.99 9.05
N ASP A 167 6.23 6.45 10.19
CA ASP A 167 5.34 7.10 11.16
C ASP A 167 6.00 8.29 11.88
N GLU A 168 7.31 8.46 11.72
CA GLU A 168 8.12 9.59 12.21
C GLU A 168 8.46 10.59 11.09
N SER A 169 7.96 10.34 9.88
CA SER A 169 8.13 11.24 8.74
C SER A 169 7.50 12.61 9.03
N PRO A 170 8.18 13.73 8.72
CA PRO A 170 7.63 15.07 8.98
C PRO A 170 6.33 15.35 8.21
N ILE A 171 6.08 14.57 7.15
CA ILE A 171 4.92 14.66 6.25
C ILE A 171 3.86 13.59 6.54
N ARG A 172 3.89 12.93 7.71
CA ARG A 172 2.92 11.88 8.09
C ARG A 172 1.49 12.37 8.22
N GLN A 173 1.27 13.64 8.58
CA GLN A 173 -0.05 14.30 8.65
C GLN A 173 -1.01 13.84 9.75
N ALA A 174 -0.49 13.22 10.82
CA ALA A 174 -1.31 12.59 11.84
C ALA A 174 -2.35 13.51 12.54
N LEU A 175 -2.16 14.84 12.52
CA LEU A 175 -3.13 15.78 13.10
C LEU A 175 -4.41 15.96 12.29
N PHE A 176 -4.41 15.61 11.00
CA PHE A 176 -5.58 15.77 10.13
C PHE A 176 -6.53 14.59 10.15
N ASP A 177 -6.12 13.49 10.78
CA ASP A 177 -6.95 12.32 10.94
C ASP A 177 -8.20 12.62 11.79
N THR A 178 -9.33 12.05 11.36
CA THR A 178 -10.64 12.19 11.99
C THR A 178 -11.55 11.10 11.43
N PRO A 179 -12.52 10.57 12.23
CA PRO A 179 -13.45 9.57 11.74
C PRO A 179 -14.13 9.97 10.42
N GLY A 180 -14.20 9.02 9.48
CA GLY A 180 -14.79 9.22 8.15
C GLY A 180 -13.74 9.35 7.04
N ILE A 181 -13.92 10.30 6.12
CA ILE A 181 -13.12 10.36 4.87
C ILE A 181 -11.63 10.65 5.07
N LEU A 182 -11.25 11.22 6.23
CA LEU A 182 -9.85 11.48 6.57
C LEU A 182 -9.26 10.43 7.51
N ALA A 183 -10.04 9.40 7.87
CA ALA A 183 -9.58 8.28 8.71
C ALA A 183 -8.28 7.62 8.23
N PRO A 184 -8.02 7.47 6.91
CA PRO A 184 -6.80 6.80 6.45
C PRO A 184 -5.51 7.61 6.60
N VAL A 185 -5.58 8.89 7.04
CA VAL A 185 -4.41 9.78 7.16
C VAL A 185 -3.55 9.41 8.37
N PHE A 186 -4.05 8.59 9.29
CA PHE A 186 -3.28 7.99 10.38
C PHE A 186 -3.90 6.63 10.71
N ARG A 187 -3.09 5.67 11.16
CA ARG A 187 -3.61 4.41 11.69
C ARG A 187 -2.99 4.09 13.03
N ALA A 188 -3.78 3.63 13.99
CA ALA A 188 -3.29 3.27 15.32
C ALA A 188 -2.14 2.25 15.29
N GLN A 189 -2.18 1.34 14.32
CA GLN A 189 -1.24 0.24 14.10
C GLN A 189 -0.02 0.59 13.22
N GLU A 190 0.02 1.77 12.61
CA GLU A 190 0.97 2.08 11.51
C GLU A 190 2.45 1.90 11.88
N THR A 191 2.79 2.13 13.14
CA THR A 191 4.15 1.92 13.66
C THR A 191 4.59 0.44 13.57
N TYR A 192 3.63 -0.49 13.56
CA TYR A 192 3.86 -1.93 13.41
C TYR A 192 3.77 -2.41 11.95
N ALA A 193 3.67 -1.51 10.96
CA ALA A 193 3.44 -1.88 9.56
C ALA A 193 4.51 -2.84 9.01
N CYS A 194 5.77 -2.70 9.42
CA CYS A 194 6.84 -3.60 9.02
C CYS A 194 6.66 -5.02 9.59
N GLN A 195 6.28 -5.14 10.86
CA GLN A 195 6.03 -6.42 11.52
C GLN A 195 4.74 -7.08 10.99
N ILE A 196 3.69 -6.30 10.74
CA ILE A 196 2.45 -6.74 10.08
C ILE A 196 2.75 -7.28 8.67
N THR A 197 3.57 -6.56 7.90
CA THR A 197 3.99 -7.01 6.56
C THR A 197 4.80 -8.31 6.63
N ASN A 198 5.70 -8.45 7.60
CA ASN A 198 6.44 -9.71 7.77
C ASN A 198 5.55 -10.87 8.25
N ALA A 199 4.54 -10.61 9.08
CA ALA A 199 3.52 -11.59 9.44
C ALA A 199 2.71 -12.05 8.22
N ALA A 200 2.41 -11.15 7.27
CA ALA A 200 1.81 -11.51 5.98
C ALA A 200 2.72 -12.45 5.18
N ILE A 201 4.00 -12.13 5.05
CA ILE A 201 4.97 -12.98 4.33
C ILE A 201 5.11 -14.36 4.98
N ARG A 202 5.25 -14.41 6.32
CA ARG A 202 5.29 -15.69 7.06
C ARG A 202 4.02 -16.51 6.80
N THR A 203 2.86 -15.85 6.75
CA THR A 203 1.58 -16.49 6.44
C THR A 203 1.56 -17.04 5.01
N ILE A 204 2.03 -16.26 4.02
CA ILE A 204 2.16 -16.69 2.62
C ILE A 204 3.08 -17.90 2.49
N ASN A 205 4.24 -17.88 3.15
CA ASN A 205 5.19 -19.00 3.11
C ASN A 205 4.59 -20.27 3.74
N ALA A 206 3.75 -20.15 4.77
CA ALA A 206 3.02 -21.29 5.31
C ALA A 206 1.96 -21.85 4.34
N ILE A 207 1.27 -20.99 3.58
CA ILE A 207 0.37 -21.42 2.50
C ILE A 207 1.17 -22.19 1.45
N HIS A 208 2.30 -21.64 1.00
CA HIS A 208 3.19 -22.25 0.02
C HIS A 208 3.73 -23.61 0.50
N GLY A 209 4.17 -23.69 1.77
CA GLY A 209 4.67 -24.92 2.37
C GLY A 209 3.61 -26.03 2.45
N ALA A 210 2.33 -25.67 2.59
CA ALA A 210 1.22 -26.63 2.58
C ALA A 210 0.81 -27.05 1.16
N THR A 211 0.67 -26.08 0.25
CA THR A 211 0.41 -26.32 -1.18
C THR A 211 1.13 -25.23 -1.98
N PRO A 212 2.06 -25.60 -2.88
CA PRO A 212 2.90 -24.64 -3.58
C PRO A 212 2.09 -23.53 -4.26
N LEU A 213 2.50 -22.30 -3.99
CA LEU A 213 2.17 -21.11 -4.76
C LEU A 213 3.16 -20.95 -5.92
N ASP A 214 2.69 -20.42 -7.04
CA ASP A 214 3.53 -20.08 -8.19
C ASP A 214 4.26 -18.75 -7.98
N PHE A 215 3.58 -17.76 -7.40
CA PHE A 215 4.10 -16.41 -7.14
C PHE A 215 3.22 -15.64 -6.12
N VAL A 216 3.66 -14.45 -5.75
CA VAL A 216 2.84 -13.38 -5.16
C VAL A 216 2.65 -12.26 -6.18
N LEU A 217 1.45 -11.74 -6.30
CA LEU A 217 1.15 -10.57 -7.11
C LEU A 217 0.84 -9.40 -6.17
N LEU A 218 1.56 -8.29 -6.32
CA LEU A 218 1.27 -7.09 -5.55
C LEU A 218 0.04 -6.34 -6.12
N GLY A 219 -0.64 -5.58 -5.27
CA GLY A 219 -1.79 -4.75 -5.65
C GLY A 219 -1.47 -3.25 -5.75
N GLY A 220 -0.22 -2.84 -5.51
CA GLY A 220 0.17 -1.43 -5.37
C GLY A 220 0.06 -0.90 -3.95
N ASP A 221 0.49 0.35 -3.76
CA ASP A 221 0.59 1.05 -2.46
C ASP A 221 1.43 0.25 -1.47
N ASN A 222 2.66 -0.04 -1.90
CA ASN A 222 3.62 -0.83 -1.14
C ASN A 222 4.28 0.04 -0.05
N ALA A 223 4.69 1.26 -0.42
CA ALA A 223 5.05 2.35 0.49
C ALA A 223 3.85 3.29 0.74
N ASP A 224 3.95 4.19 1.73
CA ASP A 224 2.87 5.14 2.07
C ASP A 224 3.13 6.58 1.59
N ASN A 225 4.37 7.07 1.67
CA ASN A 225 4.73 8.46 1.36
C ASN A 225 5.69 8.58 0.18
N ALA A 226 5.84 7.52 -0.60
CA ALA A 226 6.80 7.40 -1.68
C ALA A 226 8.22 7.74 -1.23
N GLN A 227 8.63 7.37 -0.01
CA GLN A 227 9.98 7.68 0.49
C GLN A 227 10.98 6.55 0.23
N GLU A 228 12.26 6.89 0.00
CA GLU A 228 13.31 5.89 -0.23
C GLU A 228 13.48 4.93 0.97
N ASN A 229 13.34 5.39 2.22
CA ASN A 229 13.39 4.54 3.41
C ASN A 229 12.23 3.56 3.47
N GLU A 230 10.99 4.01 3.26
CA GLU A 230 9.80 3.16 3.23
C GLU A 230 9.93 2.04 2.18
N LEU A 231 10.35 2.41 0.96
CA LEU A 231 10.58 1.45 -0.11
C LEU A 231 11.73 0.49 0.20
N SER A 232 12.82 0.97 0.81
CA SER A 232 13.93 0.12 1.25
C SER A 232 13.51 -0.87 2.33
N TRP A 233 12.63 -0.49 3.25
CA TRP A 233 12.08 -1.39 4.25
C TRP A 233 11.20 -2.45 3.62
N PHE A 234 10.29 -2.04 2.73
CA PHE A 234 9.41 -2.96 1.99
C PHE A 234 10.21 -4.01 1.21
N LEU A 235 11.13 -3.57 0.35
CA LEU A 235 11.97 -4.48 -0.43
C LEU A 235 12.82 -5.38 0.47
N GLY A 236 13.42 -4.82 1.52
CA GLY A 236 14.21 -5.60 2.49
C GLY A 236 13.40 -6.66 3.23
N ILE A 237 12.12 -6.39 3.52
CA ILE A 237 11.22 -7.35 4.16
C ILE A 237 10.84 -8.47 3.20
N LEU A 238 10.44 -8.14 1.96
CA LEU A 238 10.04 -9.13 0.96
C LEU A 238 11.21 -10.02 0.50
N ASP A 239 12.41 -9.46 0.40
CA ASP A 239 13.63 -10.19 -0.01
C ASP A 239 14.31 -10.93 1.15
N GLY A 240 13.87 -10.73 2.39
CA GLY A 240 14.45 -11.38 3.57
C GLY A 240 15.86 -10.86 3.91
N ALA A 241 16.02 -9.55 3.95
CA ALA A 241 17.25 -8.90 4.39
C ALA A 241 17.68 -9.39 5.78
N ALA A 242 18.99 -9.38 6.06
CA ALA A 242 19.51 -9.87 7.33
C ALA A 242 18.95 -9.11 8.54
N VAL A 243 18.72 -7.80 8.38
CA VAL A 243 18.09 -6.91 9.34
C VAL A 243 17.31 -5.85 8.59
N VAL A 244 16.12 -5.52 9.09
CA VAL A 244 15.35 -4.33 8.75
C VAL A 244 15.14 -3.52 10.02
N HIS A 245 15.28 -2.21 9.92
CA HIS A 245 15.13 -1.27 11.02
C HIS A 245 14.16 -0.17 10.59
N CYS A 246 12.90 -0.29 11.01
CA CYS A 246 11.82 0.64 10.65
C CYS A 246 11.75 1.82 11.64
N ASP A 247 12.90 2.46 11.76
CA ASP A 247 13.14 3.64 12.57
C ASP A 247 13.91 4.67 11.73
N SER A 248 13.31 5.85 11.61
CA SER A 248 13.86 6.98 10.87
C SER A 248 14.15 8.18 11.77
N GLY A 249 13.72 8.13 13.03
CA GLY A 249 13.85 9.17 14.03
C GLY A 249 15.21 9.16 14.73
N ASP A 250 15.21 9.52 16.01
CA ASP A 250 16.33 9.19 16.88
C ASP A 250 16.30 7.66 17.08
N ASP A 251 17.47 7.00 17.09
CA ASP A 251 17.60 5.55 17.35
C ASP A 251 17.23 5.30 18.82
N ASP A 252 15.92 5.30 19.07
CA ASP A 252 15.30 5.22 20.35
C ASP A 252 15.07 3.74 20.69
N ASP A 253 15.22 3.41 21.98
CA ASP A 253 14.80 2.12 22.54
C ASP A 253 13.68 2.41 23.56
N PRO A 254 12.46 2.76 23.08
CA PRO A 254 11.35 3.15 23.95
C PRO A 254 11.09 2.15 25.07
N VAL A 255 11.27 0.85 24.78
CA VAL A 255 11.18 -0.23 25.75
C VAL A 255 12.49 -1.00 25.81
N ALA A 256 13.42 -0.54 26.64
CA ALA A 256 14.74 -1.16 26.83
C ALA A 256 14.82 -2.70 26.62
N GLY A 257 15.47 -3.12 25.54
CA GLY A 257 15.79 -4.51 25.22
C GLY A 257 15.22 -4.97 23.88
N PRO A 258 15.69 -6.11 23.33
CA PRO A 258 15.42 -6.45 21.94
C PRO A 258 14.03 -7.03 21.68
N ALA A 259 13.50 -6.70 20.50
CA ALA A 259 12.29 -7.27 19.90
C ALA A 259 11.04 -7.16 20.79
N ASN A 260 10.88 -6.03 21.47
CA ASN A 260 9.76 -5.79 22.37
C ASN A 260 8.97 -4.51 22.04
N ASP A 261 9.46 -3.70 21.09
CA ASP A 261 8.78 -2.52 20.58
C ASP A 261 8.90 -2.43 19.04
N PRO A 262 8.12 -1.54 18.38
CA PRO A 262 8.05 -1.49 16.93
C PRO A 262 9.29 -0.87 16.26
N LYS A 263 10.15 -0.19 17.03
CA LYS A 263 11.34 0.51 16.55
C LYS A 263 12.57 -0.37 16.56
N ASP A 264 12.58 -1.42 17.38
CA ASP A 264 13.61 -2.44 17.36
C ASP A 264 13.93 -3.01 15.95
N PRO A 265 15.21 -3.19 15.61
CA PRO A 265 15.59 -3.89 14.40
C PRO A 265 15.22 -5.37 14.49
N PHE A 266 14.70 -5.94 13.39
CA PHE A 266 14.33 -7.34 13.31
C PHE A 266 14.87 -8.01 12.04
N ALA A 267 14.94 -9.34 12.05
CA ALA A 267 15.31 -10.12 10.87
C ALA A 267 14.04 -10.65 10.21
N PRO A 268 13.61 -10.10 9.06
CA PRO A 268 12.45 -10.61 8.35
C PRO A 268 12.70 -12.01 7.76
N VAL A 269 11.64 -12.80 7.67
CA VAL A 269 11.59 -13.91 6.69
C VAL A 269 11.13 -13.33 5.35
N GLY A 270 11.88 -13.55 4.28
CA GLY A 270 11.50 -13.15 2.92
C GLY A 270 10.51 -14.12 2.27
N LEU A 271 9.93 -13.74 1.13
CA LEU A 271 9.03 -14.61 0.37
C LEU A 271 9.78 -15.82 -0.21
N ASP A 272 9.19 -17.01 -0.06
CA ASP A 272 9.74 -18.26 -0.61
C ASP A 272 9.42 -18.46 -2.11
N VAL A 273 8.69 -17.53 -2.71
CA VAL A 273 8.25 -17.54 -4.11
C VAL A 273 8.55 -16.21 -4.79
N PRO A 274 8.67 -16.18 -6.13
CA PRO A 274 8.78 -14.92 -6.88
C PRO A 274 7.59 -14.01 -6.61
N TRP A 275 7.81 -12.71 -6.74
CA TRP A 275 6.76 -11.72 -6.60
C TRP A 275 6.83 -10.65 -7.69
N TRP A 276 5.68 -10.09 -8.06
CA TRP A 276 5.52 -9.17 -9.18
C TRP A 276 5.09 -7.79 -8.72
N TRP A 277 5.86 -6.77 -9.12
CA TRP A 277 5.63 -5.39 -8.72
C TRP A 277 4.41 -4.78 -9.42
N VAL A 278 3.60 -4.04 -8.65
CA VAL A 278 2.53 -3.18 -9.15
C VAL A 278 2.67 -1.84 -8.44
N THR A 279 2.65 -0.75 -9.21
CA THR A 279 2.76 0.61 -8.68
C THR A 279 1.38 1.14 -8.30
N GLY A 280 1.23 1.61 -7.07
CA GLY A 280 0.08 2.40 -6.60
C GLY A 280 0.39 3.89 -6.47
N ASN A 281 -0.61 4.69 -6.12
CA ASN A 281 -0.44 6.13 -5.97
C ASN A 281 0.46 6.50 -4.78
N HIS A 282 0.45 5.75 -3.67
CA HIS A 282 1.35 5.98 -2.54
C HIS A 282 2.82 5.62 -2.82
N ASP A 283 3.09 4.83 -3.86
CA ASP A 283 4.46 4.52 -4.28
C ASP A 283 5.12 5.70 -5.02
N LEU A 284 4.34 6.67 -5.52
CA LEU A 284 4.81 7.85 -6.26
C LEU A 284 4.45 9.19 -5.61
N LEU A 285 3.49 9.19 -4.69
CA LEU A 285 2.92 10.39 -4.10
C LEU A 285 2.92 10.29 -2.57
N ALA A 286 3.36 11.36 -1.91
CA ALA A 286 3.23 11.51 -0.47
C ALA A 286 1.76 11.44 -0.05
N ASN A 287 1.45 10.55 0.91
CA ASN A 287 0.10 10.20 1.36
C ASN A 287 -0.84 9.85 0.17
N GLY A 288 -0.28 9.33 -0.94
CA GLY A 288 -1.06 8.92 -2.11
C GLY A 288 -1.62 10.04 -2.97
N PHE A 289 -1.34 11.33 -2.68
CA PHE A 289 -1.89 12.42 -3.51
C PHE A 289 -0.97 13.62 -3.76
N ARG A 290 0.12 13.79 -3.00
CA ARG A 290 1.01 14.96 -3.11
C ARG A 290 2.31 14.62 -3.81
N THR A 291 2.73 15.46 -4.75
CA THR A 291 3.97 15.24 -5.52
C THR A 291 5.23 15.60 -4.72
N ALA A 292 6.38 15.03 -5.13
CA ALA A 292 7.70 15.41 -4.63
C ALA A 292 7.97 16.92 -4.70
N ALA A 293 7.48 17.60 -5.75
CA ALA A 293 7.61 19.05 -5.91
C ALA A 293 6.94 19.83 -4.76
N SER A 294 5.91 19.27 -4.13
CA SER A 294 5.16 19.92 -3.05
C SER A 294 5.62 19.51 -1.65
N GLN A 295 6.18 18.30 -1.48
CA GLN A 295 6.49 17.73 -0.17
C GLN A 295 7.97 17.42 0.06
N GLY A 296 8.80 17.33 -0.99
CA GLY A 296 10.14 16.75 -0.90
C GLY A 296 11.08 17.47 0.07
N ALA A 297 10.99 18.79 0.20
CA ALA A 297 11.78 19.54 1.18
C ALA A 297 11.32 19.31 2.63
N ALA A 298 10.02 19.12 2.85
CA ALA A 298 9.48 18.83 4.17
C ALA A 298 9.79 17.39 4.59
N ALA A 299 9.72 16.43 3.65
CA ALA A 299 9.97 15.02 3.88
C ALA A 299 11.35 14.74 4.51
N VAL A 300 12.41 15.39 4.02
CA VAL A 300 13.79 15.26 4.56
C VAL A 300 14.11 16.28 5.66
N GLY A 301 13.16 17.15 6.00
CA GLY A 301 13.36 18.28 6.89
C GLY A 301 13.36 17.88 8.37
N ASP A 302 13.71 18.84 9.22
CA ASP A 302 13.85 18.69 10.68
C ASP A 302 12.65 19.29 11.44
N SER A 303 11.50 19.45 10.77
CA SER A 303 10.29 19.94 11.43
C SER A 303 9.01 19.41 10.80
N SER A 304 8.08 18.96 11.65
CA SER A 304 6.71 18.61 11.26
C SER A 304 5.72 19.70 11.68
N VAL A 305 4.89 20.14 10.73
CA VAL A 305 3.77 21.07 10.99
C VAL A 305 2.40 20.39 10.90
N GLU A 306 2.34 19.21 10.29
CA GLU A 306 1.10 18.47 10.00
C GLU A 306 0.87 17.30 10.96
N GLY A 307 1.81 17.05 11.88
CA GLY A 307 1.74 15.95 12.84
C GLY A 307 2.58 14.77 12.42
N THR A 308 3.38 14.26 13.33
CA THR A 308 4.14 13.00 13.21
C THR A 308 4.40 12.41 14.59
N ARG A 309 4.80 11.14 14.68
CA ARG A 309 5.10 10.50 15.97
C ARG A 309 6.50 10.87 16.47
N ASP A 310 6.65 10.87 17.79
CA ASP A 310 7.90 11.10 18.50
C ASP A 310 8.18 9.94 19.46
N TRP A 311 9.01 9.00 19.04
CA TRP A 311 9.32 7.79 19.80
C TRP A 311 10.37 7.98 20.90
N SER A 312 10.93 9.19 21.00
CA SER A 312 11.68 9.62 22.19
C SER A 312 10.76 9.72 23.42
N GLN A 313 9.44 9.65 23.24
CA GLN A 313 8.43 9.69 24.29
C GLN A 313 7.63 8.37 24.35
N PRO A 314 7.23 7.91 25.56
CA PRO A 314 6.45 6.68 25.69
C PRO A 314 5.16 6.68 24.85
N GLY A 315 5.01 5.64 24.02
CA GLY A 315 3.84 5.43 23.18
C GLY A 315 3.82 6.21 21.86
N GLY A 316 4.88 6.96 21.54
CA GLY A 316 5.00 7.68 20.27
C GLY A 316 3.86 8.66 20.02
N PRO A 317 3.63 9.66 20.91
CA PRO A 317 2.55 10.64 20.74
C PRO A 317 2.73 11.46 19.46
N VAL A 318 1.61 11.95 18.91
CA VAL A 318 1.64 12.88 17.78
C VAL A 318 2.11 14.26 18.24
N ILE A 319 3.18 14.78 17.62
CA ILE A 319 3.75 16.09 17.90
C ILE A 319 3.76 17.01 16.68
N THR A 320 3.98 18.30 16.93
CA THR A 320 4.42 19.26 15.91
C THR A 320 5.65 19.99 16.43
N GLY A 321 6.49 20.49 15.52
CA GLY A 321 7.71 21.19 15.86
C GLY A 321 8.95 20.45 15.35
N PRO A 322 10.08 20.52 16.07
CA PRO A 322 11.33 19.89 15.66
C PRO A 322 11.20 18.36 15.60
N VAL A 323 11.83 17.75 14.60
CA VAL A 323 12.01 16.30 14.45
C VAL A 323 13.40 16.03 13.85
N VAL A 324 13.86 14.79 13.87
CA VAL A 324 15.13 14.41 13.21
C VAL A 324 14.96 14.53 11.70
N GLY A 325 15.83 15.30 11.04
CA GLY A 325 15.86 15.35 9.58
C GLY A 325 16.66 14.19 9.00
N ASP A 326 16.11 13.52 7.99
CA ASP A 326 16.72 12.33 7.38
C ASP A 326 16.70 12.41 5.85
N PRO A 327 17.86 12.41 5.16
CA PRO A 327 17.90 12.39 3.70
C PRO A 327 17.34 11.09 3.09
N ARG A 328 17.23 9.99 3.84
CA ARG A 328 16.62 8.73 3.38
C ARG A 328 15.11 8.87 3.15
N ARG A 329 14.48 9.92 3.69
CA ARG A 329 13.06 10.26 3.46
C ARG A 329 12.81 10.96 2.12
N ALA A 330 13.80 11.02 1.23
CA ALA A 330 13.63 11.61 -0.08
C ALA A 330 12.46 10.95 -0.83
N ILE A 331 11.54 11.76 -1.35
CA ILE A 331 10.42 11.27 -2.13
C ILE A 331 10.94 10.78 -3.49
N VAL A 332 10.61 9.55 -3.86
CA VAL A 332 10.98 8.93 -5.13
C VAL A 332 10.09 9.44 -6.26
N ASP A 333 10.68 9.66 -7.43
CA ASP A 333 9.92 9.74 -8.67
C ASP A 333 9.88 8.36 -9.35
N ASN A 334 9.19 8.26 -10.48
CA ASN A 334 8.99 6.96 -11.12
C ASN A 334 10.31 6.33 -11.61
N ASP A 335 11.25 7.13 -12.12
CA ASP A 335 12.54 6.62 -12.59
C ASP A 335 13.34 6.02 -11.41
N ARG A 336 13.34 6.70 -10.27
CA ARG A 336 14.00 6.24 -9.05
C ARG A 336 13.30 5.02 -8.44
N LEU A 337 11.97 5.00 -8.41
CA LEU A 337 11.17 3.85 -7.97
C LEU A 337 11.53 2.60 -8.79
N LEU A 338 11.47 2.70 -10.12
CA LEU A 338 11.77 1.58 -11.02
C LEU A 338 13.23 1.15 -10.92
N GLU A 339 14.17 2.09 -10.70
CA GLU A 339 15.57 1.74 -10.43
C GLU A 339 15.73 0.91 -9.15
N LEU A 340 15.08 1.32 -8.06
CA LEU A 340 15.16 0.63 -6.77
C LEU A 340 14.55 -0.76 -6.83
N VAL A 341 13.38 -0.91 -7.45
CA VAL A 341 12.71 -2.21 -7.63
C VAL A 341 13.55 -3.13 -8.54
N ALA A 342 14.04 -2.63 -9.67
CA ALA A 342 14.87 -3.42 -10.59
C ALA A 342 16.20 -3.88 -9.98
N ALA A 343 16.71 -3.15 -8.97
CA ALA A 343 17.92 -3.51 -8.25
C ALA A 343 17.68 -4.54 -7.13
N SER A 344 16.41 -4.76 -6.73
CA SER A 344 16.01 -5.76 -5.75
C SER A 344 15.83 -7.13 -6.39
N GLY A 345 16.16 -8.19 -5.65
CA GLY A 345 15.95 -9.57 -6.08
C GLY A 345 16.28 -9.87 -7.55
N ASP A 346 15.26 -10.27 -8.30
CA ASP A 346 15.30 -10.55 -9.75
C ASP A 346 14.68 -9.43 -10.60
N GLY A 347 14.38 -8.28 -9.98
CA GLY A 347 13.78 -7.11 -10.59
C GLY A 347 12.24 -7.11 -10.61
N HIS A 348 11.58 -8.23 -10.26
CA HIS A 348 10.14 -8.27 -9.98
C HIS A 348 9.23 -7.77 -11.12
N GLY A 349 9.67 -8.01 -12.36
CA GLY A 349 9.00 -7.54 -13.59
C GLY A 349 9.53 -6.22 -14.14
N ILE A 350 10.43 -5.53 -13.42
CA ILE A 350 11.03 -4.27 -13.84
C ILE A 350 12.40 -4.55 -14.47
N ASP A 351 12.44 -4.67 -15.79
CA ASP A 351 13.66 -4.81 -16.58
C ASP A 351 14.09 -3.50 -17.26
N ASP A 352 15.14 -3.56 -18.08
CA ASP A 352 15.65 -2.40 -18.82
C ASP A 352 14.62 -1.82 -19.82
N GLU A 353 13.72 -2.65 -20.38
CA GLU A 353 12.68 -2.18 -21.29
C GLU A 353 11.57 -1.44 -20.54
N VAL A 354 11.16 -1.95 -19.37
CA VAL A 354 10.22 -1.30 -18.46
C VAL A 354 10.78 0.03 -17.95
N ARG A 355 12.05 0.06 -17.56
CA ARG A 355 12.73 1.30 -17.16
C ARG A 355 12.84 2.30 -18.30
N ALA A 356 13.11 1.84 -19.51
CA ALA A 356 13.16 2.72 -20.69
C ALA A 356 11.78 3.32 -21.04
N ARG A 357 10.69 2.60 -20.71
CA ARG A 357 9.32 3.11 -20.80
C ARG A 357 9.01 4.13 -19.71
N GLY A 358 9.71 4.06 -18.57
CA GLY A 358 9.53 4.94 -17.42
C GLY A 358 8.18 4.73 -16.74
N ARG A 359 7.66 3.50 -16.78
CA ARG A 359 6.34 3.08 -16.29
C ARG A 359 6.30 1.57 -16.10
N ALA A 360 5.70 1.11 -15.00
CA ALA A 360 5.58 -0.32 -14.67
C ALA A 360 4.51 -1.07 -15.50
N ASP A 361 4.44 -0.81 -16.81
CA ASP A 361 3.62 -1.58 -17.73
C ASP A 361 4.44 -2.74 -18.28
N TYR A 362 4.01 -3.98 -18.01
CA TYR A 362 4.69 -5.19 -18.50
C TYR A 362 3.75 -6.40 -18.52
N THR A 363 4.21 -7.50 -19.11
CA THR A 363 3.49 -8.78 -19.08
C THR A 363 4.38 -9.91 -18.60
N PHE A 364 3.78 -10.91 -17.95
CA PHE A 364 4.42 -12.20 -17.69
C PHE A 364 3.45 -13.35 -17.92
N ASP A 365 3.98 -14.49 -18.32
CA ASP A 365 3.21 -15.72 -18.54
C ASP A 365 3.35 -16.65 -17.34
N VAL A 366 2.31 -17.44 -17.05
CA VAL A 366 2.45 -18.55 -16.12
C VAL A 366 2.90 -19.79 -16.90
N ASP A 367 4.07 -20.30 -16.52
CA ASP A 367 4.75 -21.39 -17.21
C ASP A 367 3.87 -22.63 -17.38
N GLY A 368 3.81 -23.15 -18.62
CA GLY A 368 3.03 -24.35 -18.94
C GLY A 368 1.52 -24.14 -19.03
N THR A 369 1.03 -22.90 -18.90
CA THR A 369 -0.40 -22.57 -18.94
C THR A 369 -0.74 -21.61 -20.09
N PRO A 370 -2.02 -21.47 -20.44
CA PRO A 370 -2.48 -20.43 -21.36
C PRO A 370 -2.70 -19.07 -20.66
N LEU A 371 -2.17 -18.82 -19.45
CA LEU A 371 -2.39 -17.56 -18.74
C LEU A 371 -1.27 -16.54 -19.00
N ARG A 372 -1.65 -15.28 -19.19
CA ARG A 372 -0.79 -14.10 -19.22
C ARG A 372 -1.35 -13.05 -18.25
N PHE A 373 -0.48 -12.44 -17.47
CA PHE A 373 -0.79 -11.28 -16.66
C PHE A 373 -0.29 -10.03 -17.39
N LEU A 374 -1.13 -9.00 -17.45
CA LEU A 374 -0.79 -7.68 -17.97
C LEU A 374 -0.85 -6.69 -16.81
N VAL A 375 0.31 -6.26 -16.34
CA VAL A 375 0.43 -5.24 -15.30
C VAL A 375 0.39 -3.87 -15.96
N VAL A 376 -0.46 -2.99 -15.43
CA VAL A 376 -0.69 -1.63 -15.91
C VAL A 376 -0.55 -0.67 -14.74
N ASP A 377 0.38 0.27 -14.88
CA ASP A 377 0.59 1.34 -13.94
C ASP A 377 -0.56 2.36 -14.04
N SER A 378 -1.38 2.46 -13.01
CA SER A 378 -2.50 3.42 -12.98
C SER A 378 -2.21 4.64 -12.12
N ALA A 379 -1.03 4.74 -11.51
CA ALA A 379 -0.68 5.87 -10.66
C ALA A 379 -0.48 7.16 -11.48
N ALA A 380 -1.01 8.27 -10.97
CA ALA A 380 -0.93 9.56 -11.63
C ALA A 380 0.33 10.32 -11.16
N PRO A 381 1.40 10.45 -11.99
CA PRO A 381 2.63 11.10 -11.55
C PRO A 381 2.45 12.61 -11.27
N LYS A 382 1.34 13.20 -11.71
CA LYS A 382 0.99 14.61 -11.48
C LYS A 382 0.24 14.85 -10.16
N GLY A 383 0.07 13.83 -9.33
CA GLY A 383 -0.63 13.93 -8.05
C GLY A 383 -2.11 13.57 -8.14
N GLY A 384 -2.75 13.58 -6.98
CA GLY A 384 -4.13 13.13 -6.78
C GLY A 384 -4.24 11.63 -6.49
N PRO A 385 -5.32 11.20 -5.81
CA PRO A 385 -5.54 9.80 -5.44
C PRO A 385 -6.26 9.00 -6.54
N VAL A 386 -6.57 9.61 -7.68
CA VAL A 386 -7.37 9.01 -8.75
C VAL A 386 -6.45 8.36 -9.78
N GLY A 387 -6.82 7.16 -10.24
CA GLY A 387 -6.05 6.45 -11.23
C GLY A 387 -6.15 7.09 -12.62
N VAL A 388 -5.05 7.05 -13.37
CA VAL A 388 -4.99 7.58 -14.73
C VAL A 388 -4.40 6.55 -15.68
N ILE A 389 -5.19 6.17 -16.68
CA ILE A 389 -4.76 5.42 -17.86
C ILE A 389 -4.85 6.35 -19.06
N ARG A 390 -3.74 6.61 -19.76
CA ARG A 390 -3.73 7.53 -20.90
C ARG A 390 -3.89 6.78 -22.21
N GLY A 391 -4.60 7.37 -23.16
CA GLY A 391 -4.72 6.82 -24.51
C GLY A 391 -3.35 6.61 -25.17
N ALA A 392 -2.38 7.48 -24.88
CA ALA A 392 -1.01 7.30 -25.35
C ALA A 392 -0.33 6.02 -24.82
N ASP A 393 -0.57 5.66 -23.55
CA ASP A 393 -0.02 4.46 -22.93
C ASP A 393 -0.75 3.20 -23.45
N VAL A 394 -2.06 3.33 -23.71
CA VAL A 394 -2.87 2.30 -24.37
C VAL A 394 -2.31 1.98 -25.75
N ASP A 395 -2.14 3.00 -26.59
CA ASP A 395 -1.64 2.85 -27.96
C ASP A 395 -0.19 2.33 -27.99
N ALA A 396 0.63 2.73 -27.01
CA ALA A 396 2.05 2.39 -26.98
C ALA A 396 2.33 0.97 -26.50
N TYR A 397 1.53 0.44 -25.56
CA TYR A 397 1.84 -0.85 -24.94
C TYR A 397 0.60 -1.72 -24.62
N ILE A 398 -0.42 -1.19 -23.95
CA ILE A 398 -1.52 -2.01 -23.41
C ILE A 398 -2.31 -2.70 -24.53
N GLU A 399 -2.71 -1.96 -25.57
CA GLU A 399 -3.44 -2.53 -26.71
C GLU A 399 -2.57 -3.55 -27.49
N PRO A 400 -1.31 -3.25 -27.87
CA PRO A 400 -0.40 -4.25 -28.43
C PRO A 400 -0.28 -5.52 -27.57
N ALA A 401 -0.13 -5.38 -26.25
CA ALA A 401 0.02 -6.52 -25.35
C ALA A 401 -1.22 -7.43 -25.31
N LEU A 402 -2.43 -6.84 -25.36
CA LEU A 402 -3.70 -7.57 -25.44
C LEU A 402 -3.85 -8.29 -26.78
N VAL A 403 -3.48 -7.62 -27.89
CA VAL A 403 -3.49 -8.22 -29.23
C VAL A 403 -2.49 -9.38 -29.33
N ASP A 404 -1.28 -9.21 -28.80
CA ASP A 404 -0.25 -10.25 -28.79
C ASP A 404 -0.68 -11.45 -27.94
N ALA A 405 -1.30 -11.22 -26.78
CA ALA A 405 -1.87 -12.28 -25.95
C ALA A 405 -2.91 -13.11 -26.73
N ALA A 406 -3.80 -12.45 -27.47
CA ALA A 406 -4.79 -13.13 -28.30
C ALA A 406 -4.14 -13.94 -29.44
N ALA A 407 -3.10 -13.39 -30.08
CA ALA A 407 -2.33 -14.08 -31.12
C ALA A 407 -1.61 -15.32 -30.58
N ASP A 408 -1.11 -15.25 -29.35
CA ASP A 408 -0.45 -16.33 -28.63
C ASP A 408 -1.43 -17.36 -28.05
N GLY A 409 -2.74 -17.09 -28.11
CA GLY A 409 -3.77 -17.95 -27.54
C GLY A 409 -3.81 -17.92 -26.00
N LYS A 410 -3.41 -16.81 -25.40
CA LYS A 410 -3.40 -16.59 -23.95
C LYS A 410 -4.72 -15.99 -23.45
N TRP A 411 -5.16 -16.41 -22.27
CA TRP A 411 -6.16 -15.71 -21.46
C TRP A 411 -5.45 -14.68 -20.58
N VAL A 412 -6.04 -13.50 -20.47
CA VAL A 412 -5.41 -12.35 -19.84
C VAL A 412 -6.11 -12.01 -18.52
N LEU A 413 -5.30 -11.90 -17.46
CA LEU A 413 -5.65 -11.18 -16.25
C LEU A 413 -4.96 -9.83 -16.30
N VAL A 414 -5.75 -8.76 -16.34
CA VAL A 414 -5.23 -7.40 -16.25
C VAL A 414 -5.03 -7.06 -14.78
N VAL A 415 -3.96 -6.36 -14.44
CA VAL A 415 -3.62 -5.98 -13.07
C VAL A 415 -3.32 -4.49 -13.06
N SER A 416 -3.95 -3.75 -12.15
CA SER A 416 -3.60 -2.36 -11.88
C SER A 416 -3.92 -2.03 -10.44
N HIS A 417 -3.33 -0.98 -9.88
CA HIS A 417 -3.67 -0.58 -8.52
C HIS A 417 -5.13 -0.11 -8.41
N HIS A 418 -5.52 0.90 -9.18
CA HIS A 418 -6.87 1.45 -9.16
C HIS A 418 -7.90 0.53 -9.88
N PRO A 419 -9.11 0.32 -9.32
CA PRO A 419 -10.25 -0.25 -10.04
C PRO A 419 -10.75 0.70 -11.13
N ALA A 420 -11.49 0.16 -12.12
CA ALA A 420 -12.06 0.96 -13.19
C ALA A 420 -12.94 2.11 -12.68
N GLY A 421 -13.66 1.87 -11.58
CA GLY A 421 -14.53 2.86 -10.92
C GLY A 421 -13.81 4.08 -10.38
N ASP A 422 -12.50 3.96 -10.13
CA ASP A 422 -11.66 5.01 -9.53
C ASP A 422 -10.68 5.61 -10.55
N LEU A 423 -10.90 5.35 -11.84
CA LEU A 423 -10.20 6.01 -12.92
C LEU A 423 -10.84 7.37 -13.27
N GLY A 424 -10.00 8.35 -13.57
CA GLY A 424 -10.44 9.67 -13.99
C GLY A 424 -9.37 10.40 -14.80
N ASP A 425 -9.55 11.70 -14.98
CA ASP A 425 -8.57 12.52 -15.71
C ASP A 425 -7.37 12.93 -14.85
N GLY A 426 -7.29 12.52 -13.59
CA GLY A 426 -6.25 12.94 -12.64
C GLY A 426 -6.44 14.36 -12.09
N GLY A 427 -7.50 15.06 -12.48
CA GLY A 427 -7.86 16.36 -11.91
C GLY A 427 -8.50 16.22 -10.52
N GLY A 428 -8.27 17.19 -9.65
CA GLY A 428 -8.86 17.22 -8.31
C GLY A 428 -7.90 17.78 -7.26
N PRO A 429 -8.19 17.59 -5.96
CA PRO A 429 -7.26 17.94 -4.89
C PRO A 429 -5.91 17.22 -5.09
N GLY A 430 -4.83 18.00 -5.18
CA GLY A 430 -3.47 17.48 -5.33
C GLY A 430 -3.06 17.04 -6.75
N GLY A 431 -4.01 16.89 -7.68
CA GLY A 431 -3.78 16.41 -9.03
C GLY A 431 -4.01 17.43 -10.14
N GLU A 432 -3.44 17.14 -11.31
CA GLU A 432 -3.62 17.94 -12.54
C GLU A 432 -4.23 17.07 -13.63
N ALA A 433 -5.31 17.58 -14.25
CA ALA A 433 -6.02 16.86 -15.30
C ALA A 433 -5.11 16.56 -16.52
N ILE A 434 -5.21 15.34 -17.03
CA ILE A 434 -4.48 14.78 -18.15
C ILE A 434 -5.47 14.59 -19.29
N ALA A 435 -5.30 15.36 -20.36
CA ALA A 435 -6.30 15.51 -21.41
C ALA A 435 -6.61 14.24 -22.22
N ASP A 436 -5.67 13.28 -22.26
CA ASP A 436 -5.81 12.01 -22.96
C ASP A 436 -6.11 10.83 -22.02
N ALA A 437 -6.49 11.09 -20.77
CA ALA A 437 -6.91 10.06 -19.84
C ALA A 437 -8.23 9.41 -20.27
N LEU A 438 -8.30 8.07 -20.17
CA LEU A 438 -9.52 7.30 -20.36
C LEU A 438 -10.44 7.49 -19.17
N THR A 439 -11.74 7.57 -19.44
CA THR A 439 -12.78 7.42 -18.42
C THR A 439 -12.92 5.95 -17.99
N SER A 440 -13.53 5.71 -16.83
CA SER A 440 -13.91 4.36 -16.38
C SER A 440 -14.63 3.55 -17.47
N ALA A 441 -15.57 4.18 -18.18
CA ALA A 441 -16.35 3.51 -19.22
C ALA A 441 -15.52 3.19 -20.47
N GLU A 442 -14.56 4.03 -20.83
CA GLU A 442 -13.64 3.76 -21.94
C GLU A 442 -12.66 2.65 -21.59
N TRP A 443 -12.17 2.60 -20.36
CA TRP A 443 -11.34 1.51 -19.86
C TRP A 443 -12.09 0.18 -19.85
N GLU A 444 -13.30 0.15 -19.28
CA GLU A 444 -14.12 -1.06 -19.28
C GLU A 444 -14.45 -1.53 -20.71
N ALA A 445 -14.75 -0.59 -21.62
CA ALA A 445 -15.01 -0.89 -23.02
C ALA A 445 -13.77 -1.39 -23.76
N LEU A 446 -12.57 -0.85 -23.46
CA LEU A 446 -11.31 -1.33 -24.01
C LEU A 446 -11.08 -2.79 -23.61
N LEU A 447 -11.14 -3.11 -22.32
CA LEU A 447 -10.95 -4.48 -21.84
C LEU A 447 -12.01 -5.43 -22.41
N GLY A 448 -13.28 -5.00 -22.45
CA GLY A 448 -14.36 -5.77 -23.05
C GLY A 448 -14.27 -5.95 -24.57
N ALA A 449 -13.45 -5.17 -25.29
CA ALA A 449 -13.22 -5.39 -26.71
C ALA A 449 -12.31 -6.60 -26.98
N HIS A 450 -11.65 -7.14 -25.95
CA HIS A 450 -10.73 -8.27 -26.03
C HIS A 450 -11.30 -9.50 -25.34
N ASP A 451 -11.91 -10.41 -26.11
CA ASP A 451 -12.57 -11.64 -25.62
C ASP A 451 -11.68 -12.61 -24.82
N ARG A 452 -10.37 -12.33 -24.74
CA ARG A 452 -9.40 -13.10 -23.95
C ARG A 452 -9.15 -12.52 -22.55
N VAL A 453 -9.66 -11.32 -22.25
CA VAL A 453 -9.59 -10.75 -20.90
C VAL A 453 -10.65 -11.42 -20.03
N ILE A 454 -10.23 -12.10 -18.97
CA ILE A 454 -11.13 -12.85 -18.08
C ILE A 454 -11.31 -12.19 -16.72
N ALA A 455 -10.32 -11.39 -16.30
CA ALA A 455 -10.36 -10.70 -15.02
C ALA A 455 -9.49 -9.43 -15.00
N HIS A 456 -9.83 -8.53 -14.09
CA HIS A 456 -9.08 -7.34 -13.72
C HIS A 456 -8.83 -7.36 -12.19
N LEU A 457 -7.58 -7.55 -11.76
CA LEU A 457 -7.19 -7.65 -10.35
C LEU A 457 -6.67 -6.29 -9.85
N VAL A 458 -7.19 -5.82 -8.72
CA VAL A 458 -6.96 -4.44 -8.24
C VAL A 458 -6.87 -4.32 -6.71
N GLY A 459 -6.32 -3.19 -6.24
CA GLY A 459 -6.21 -2.79 -4.83
C GLY A 459 -6.95 -1.46 -4.58
N HIS A 460 -6.29 -0.50 -3.92
CA HIS A 460 -6.69 0.91 -3.76
C HIS A 460 -7.87 1.19 -2.83
N SER A 461 -8.98 0.46 -2.96
CA SER A 461 -10.18 0.75 -2.16
C SER A 461 -10.13 0.16 -0.75
N HIS A 462 -9.10 -0.64 -0.45
CA HIS A 462 -8.86 -1.36 0.81
C HIS A 462 -10.00 -2.31 1.22
N GLU A 463 -10.93 -2.60 0.32
CA GLU A 463 -12.10 -3.43 0.57
C GLU A 463 -12.14 -4.60 -0.40
N HIS A 464 -12.32 -5.81 0.11
CA HIS A 464 -12.58 -6.98 -0.72
C HIS A 464 -13.84 -6.77 -1.58
N ARG A 465 -13.68 -6.90 -2.90
CA ARG A 465 -14.80 -6.81 -3.84
C ARG A 465 -14.66 -7.78 -4.99
N ALA A 466 -15.78 -8.31 -5.48
CA ALA A 466 -15.86 -9.08 -6.72
C ALA A 466 -17.06 -8.61 -7.57
N ARG A 467 -16.76 -7.89 -8.65
CA ARG A 467 -17.74 -7.24 -9.52
C ARG A 467 -17.75 -7.86 -10.91
N TRP A 468 -18.95 -8.19 -11.39
CA TRP A 468 -19.14 -8.55 -12.80
C TRP A 468 -19.19 -7.27 -13.63
N VAL A 469 -18.36 -7.21 -14.69
CA VAL A 469 -18.30 -6.09 -15.62
C VAL A 469 -18.81 -6.57 -16.97
N GLU A 470 -19.85 -5.90 -17.48
CA GLU A 470 -20.48 -6.21 -18.78
C GLU A 470 -20.46 -4.97 -19.68
N PRO A 471 -19.35 -4.73 -20.40
CA PRO A 471 -19.23 -3.60 -21.31
C PRO A 471 -20.21 -3.71 -22.48
N LEU A 472 -20.78 -2.58 -22.91
CA LEU A 472 -21.80 -2.57 -23.95
C LEU A 472 -21.24 -3.09 -25.29
N GLY A 473 -21.67 -4.28 -25.70
CA GLY A 473 -21.27 -4.89 -26.97
C GLY A 473 -19.88 -5.53 -26.96
N GLY A 474 -19.26 -5.65 -25.79
CA GLY A 474 -18.01 -6.38 -25.57
C GLY A 474 -18.22 -7.70 -24.82
N HIS A 475 -17.13 -8.39 -24.55
CA HIS A 475 -17.03 -9.53 -23.65
C HIS A 475 -16.99 -9.07 -22.19
N ALA A 476 -17.54 -9.89 -21.31
CA ALA A 476 -17.72 -9.59 -19.90
C ALA A 476 -16.70 -10.34 -19.03
N TYR A 477 -16.21 -9.67 -17.99
CA TYR A 477 -15.12 -10.15 -17.15
C TYR A 477 -15.37 -9.82 -15.67
N TRP A 478 -14.54 -10.37 -14.79
CA TRP A 478 -14.58 -10.09 -13.35
C TRP A 478 -13.56 -9.04 -12.93
N GLU A 479 -13.98 -7.97 -12.28
CA GLU A 479 -13.09 -7.06 -11.55
C GLU A 479 -13.04 -7.46 -10.07
N VAL A 480 -11.85 -7.65 -9.54
CA VAL A 480 -11.61 -8.28 -8.24
C VAL A 480 -10.66 -7.41 -7.41
N THR A 481 -11.20 -6.76 -6.38
CA THR A 481 -10.44 -5.93 -5.44
C THR A 481 -10.02 -6.74 -4.22
N THR A 482 -8.78 -6.57 -3.78
CA THR A 482 -8.25 -7.17 -2.55
C THR A 482 -8.13 -6.10 -1.47
N ALA A 483 -8.47 -6.47 -0.23
CA ALA A 483 -8.39 -5.58 0.91
C ALA A 483 -6.94 -5.24 1.25
N ALA A 484 -6.75 -4.16 1.99
CA ALA A 484 -5.43 -3.71 2.38
C ALA A 484 -4.84 -4.57 3.51
N ILE A 485 -3.51 -4.69 3.49
CA ILE A 485 -2.76 -5.12 4.66
C ILE A 485 -2.60 -3.98 5.66
N ALA A 486 -2.60 -2.73 5.23
CA ALA A 486 -2.48 -1.58 6.11
C ALA A 486 -3.67 -1.41 7.07
N ASP A 487 -4.88 -1.79 6.64
CA ASP A 487 -6.13 -1.58 7.37
C ASP A 487 -6.73 -2.87 7.92
N PHE A 488 -7.64 -2.74 8.90
CA PHE A 488 -8.46 -3.86 9.35
C PHE A 488 -9.26 -4.41 8.14
N PRO A 489 -9.28 -5.73 7.90
CA PRO A 489 -8.85 -6.83 8.77
C PRO A 489 -7.42 -7.38 8.58
N HIS A 490 -6.55 -6.69 7.83
CA HIS A 490 -5.25 -7.19 7.38
C HIS A 490 -5.37 -8.47 6.54
N GLN A 491 -6.24 -8.46 5.53
CA GLN A 491 -6.50 -9.64 4.72
C GLN A 491 -5.91 -9.53 3.33
N MET A 492 -5.27 -10.61 2.91
CA MET A 492 -4.86 -10.87 1.52
C MET A 492 -5.77 -11.92 0.88
N ARG A 493 -5.55 -12.21 -0.39
CA ARG A 493 -6.37 -13.17 -1.14
C ARG A 493 -5.54 -14.29 -1.72
N LEU A 494 -5.85 -15.53 -1.34
CA LEU A 494 -5.43 -16.71 -2.10
C LEU A 494 -6.30 -16.79 -3.37
N VAL A 495 -5.65 -16.86 -4.52
CA VAL A 495 -6.28 -16.93 -5.83
C VAL A 495 -5.88 -18.21 -6.53
N GLU A 496 -6.86 -18.96 -7.01
CA GLU A 496 -6.69 -20.18 -7.79
C GLU A 496 -7.45 -20.05 -9.10
N ILE A 497 -6.73 -20.13 -10.23
CA ILE A 497 -7.34 -20.09 -11.56
C ILE A 497 -7.40 -21.51 -12.09
N GLY A 498 -8.60 -21.99 -12.42
CA GLY A 498 -8.84 -23.33 -12.96
C GLY A 498 -9.41 -23.30 -14.37
N ASP A 499 -9.03 -24.29 -15.19
CA ASP A 499 -9.78 -24.67 -16.39
C ASP A 499 -10.81 -25.72 -15.99
N GLY A 500 -12.09 -25.41 -16.18
CA GLY A 500 -13.17 -26.32 -15.86
C GLY A 500 -13.34 -27.46 -16.85
N ASP A 501 -12.66 -27.48 -18.01
CA ASP A 501 -12.91 -28.38 -19.15
C ASP A 501 -14.41 -28.43 -19.53
N ASN A 502 -15.07 -27.28 -19.38
CA ASN A 502 -16.51 -27.11 -19.53
C ASN A 502 -16.87 -25.77 -20.22
N GLY A 503 -15.89 -25.19 -20.93
CA GLY A 503 -16.02 -23.89 -21.58
C GLY A 503 -15.95 -22.70 -20.63
N HIS A 504 -15.48 -22.89 -19.39
CA HIS A 504 -15.29 -21.81 -18.43
C HIS A 504 -13.93 -21.93 -17.75
N LEU A 505 -13.37 -20.78 -17.39
CA LEU A 505 -12.37 -20.69 -16.35
C LEU A 505 -13.05 -20.35 -15.02
N SER A 506 -12.44 -20.77 -13.93
CA SER A 506 -12.85 -20.39 -12.57
C SER A 506 -11.75 -19.59 -11.90
N LEU A 507 -12.16 -18.57 -11.14
CA LEU A 507 -11.32 -17.84 -10.20
C LEU A 507 -11.83 -18.12 -8.80
N ARG A 508 -11.19 -19.05 -8.10
CA ARG A 508 -11.47 -19.30 -6.69
C ARG A 508 -10.66 -18.33 -5.85
N LEU A 509 -11.38 -17.56 -5.06
CA LEU A 509 -10.87 -16.52 -4.17
C LEU A 509 -11.14 -16.96 -2.74
N THR A 510 -10.13 -16.89 -1.88
CA THR A 510 -10.28 -17.16 -0.45
C THR A 510 -9.53 -16.08 0.33
N ALA A 511 -10.24 -15.36 1.20
CA ALA A 511 -9.61 -14.36 2.06
C ALA A 511 -8.74 -15.06 3.11
N VAL A 512 -7.60 -14.46 3.43
CA VAL A 512 -6.60 -15.02 4.34
C VAL A 512 -6.26 -13.99 5.40
N ASP A 513 -6.47 -14.36 6.67
CA ASP A 513 -6.04 -13.55 7.81
C ASP A 513 -4.52 -13.66 8.02
N LEU A 514 -3.91 -12.66 8.66
CA LEU A 514 -2.53 -12.80 9.16
C LEU A 514 -2.46 -13.77 10.33
N ALA A 515 -1.53 -14.73 10.26
CA ALA A 515 -1.11 -15.51 11.41
C ALA A 515 -0.01 -14.77 12.20
N ILE A 516 -0.21 -14.71 13.51
CA ILE A 516 0.64 -13.97 14.46
C ILE A 516 1.22 -14.91 15.54
N ASP A 517 1.20 -16.22 15.29
CA ASP A 517 1.73 -17.21 16.22
C ASP A 517 3.23 -16.98 16.46
N GLY A 518 3.58 -16.79 17.74
CA GLY A 518 4.94 -16.46 18.16
C GLY A 518 5.41 -15.05 17.81
N ASP A 519 4.51 -14.16 17.36
CA ASP A 519 4.80 -12.80 16.91
C ASP A 519 4.11 -11.77 17.82
N ALA A 520 4.79 -11.36 18.89
CA ALA A 520 4.22 -10.43 19.86
C ALA A 520 3.98 -9.03 19.26
N LEU A 521 4.87 -8.57 18.37
CA LEU A 521 4.76 -7.25 17.74
C LEU A 521 3.69 -7.25 16.66
N GLY A 522 3.63 -8.29 15.82
CA GLY A 522 2.53 -8.48 14.87
C GLY A 522 1.17 -8.58 15.57
N ALA A 523 1.10 -9.27 16.72
CA ALA A 523 -0.12 -9.30 17.55
C ALA A 523 -0.50 -7.92 18.11
N ALA A 524 0.48 -7.14 18.57
CA ALA A 524 0.28 -5.79 19.07
C ALA A 524 -0.20 -4.81 17.99
N GLY A 525 0.33 -4.92 16.78
CA GLY A 525 -0.14 -4.17 15.60
C GLY A 525 -1.57 -4.56 15.24
N LYS A 526 -1.86 -5.86 15.13
CA LYS A 526 -3.20 -6.37 14.82
C LYS A 526 -4.25 -5.90 15.82
N ALA A 527 -3.96 -5.97 17.13
CA ALA A 527 -4.89 -5.50 18.15
C ALA A 527 -5.21 -3.99 18.02
N ARG A 528 -4.24 -3.17 17.63
CA ARG A 528 -4.45 -1.73 17.40
C ARG A 528 -5.34 -1.46 16.19
N ALA A 529 -5.19 -2.21 15.11
CA ALA A 529 -6.08 -2.10 13.96
C ALA A 529 -7.52 -2.49 14.30
N VAL A 530 -7.71 -3.52 15.13
CA VAL A 530 -9.03 -3.91 15.62
C VAL A 530 -9.61 -2.80 16.51
N ALA A 531 -8.82 -2.20 17.39
CA ALA A 531 -9.25 -1.07 18.21
C ALA A 531 -9.60 0.17 17.38
N ASP A 532 -8.83 0.46 16.34
CA ASP A 532 -9.08 1.57 15.40
C ASP A 532 -10.42 1.38 14.66
N HIS A 533 -10.68 0.16 14.19
CA HIS A 533 -11.95 -0.19 13.55
C HIS A 533 -13.13 -0.16 14.53
N THR A 534 -13.01 -0.83 15.67
CA THR A 534 -14.09 -0.96 16.66
C THR A 534 -14.28 0.28 17.53
N SER A 535 -13.44 1.30 17.39
CA SER A 535 -13.71 2.64 17.92
C SER A 535 -14.44 3.54 16.91
N GLY A 536 -14.66 3.06 15.69
CA GLY A 536 -15.36 3.78 14.62
C GLY A 536 -14.49 4.77 13.85
N TRP A 537 -13.15 4.67 13.97
CA TRP A 537 -12.21 5.51 13.23
C TRP A 537 -12.00 4.96 11.82
N SER A 538 -11.66 3.68 11.68
CA SER A 538 -11.51 3.02 10.38
C SER A 538 -12.71 2.16 9.96
N MET A 539 -12.81 1.99 8.65
CA MET A 539 -13.83 1.15 8.00
C MET A 539 -13.43 -0.33 8.04
N ASP A 540 -14.40 -1.22 7.85
CA ASP A 540 -14.14 -2.65 7.67
C ASP A 540 -13.82 -2.95 6.20
N GLY A 541 -12.57 -3.31 5.90
CA GLY A 541 -12.13 -3.71 4.56
C GLY A 541 -12.52 -5.14 4.17
N SER A 542 -13.21 -5.89 5.03
CA SER A 542 -13.44 -7.32 4.82
C SER A 542 -14.40 -7.65 3.68
N GLY A 543 -15.18 -6.68 3.19
CA GLY A 543 -16.16 -6.86 2.12
C GLY A 543 -17.36 -7.72 2.53
N THR A 544 -18.24 -8.02 1.58
CA THR A 544 -19.42 -8.85 1.86
C THR A 544 -19.14 -10.34 1.70
N THR A 545 -20.08 -11.19 2.11
CA THR A 545 -19.98 -12.65 1.86
C THR A 545 -19.85 -12.99 0.38
N ASP A 546 -20.39 -12.14 -0.50
CA ASP A 546 -20.32 -12.34 -1.95
C ASP A 546 -18.98 -11.89 -2.54
N ASP A 547 -18.08 -11.32 -1.73
CA ASP A 547 -16.78 -10.79 -2.18
C ASP A 547 -15.58 -11.60 -1.66
N ARG A 548 -15.73 -12.28 -0.52
CA ARG A 548 -14.62 -12.90 0.24
C ARG A 548 -14.20 -14.27 -0.26
N ASN A 549 -15.05 -15.27 -0.03
CA ASN A 549 -14.80 -16.67 -0.35
C ASN A 549 -15.71 -17.08 -1.50
N VAL A 550 -15.24 -16.87 -2.73
CA VAL A 550 -16.07 -17.05 -3.92
C VAL A 550 -15.37 -17.83 -5.01
N VAL A 551 -16.15 -18.53 -5.83
CA VAL A 551 -15.68 -19.10 -7.10
C VAL A 551 -16.37 -18.34 -8.21
N LEU A 552 -15.63 -17.50 -8.92
CA LEU A 552 -16.13 -16.69 -10.02
C LEU A 552 -15.94 -17.45 -11.32
N TRP A 553 -17.02 -17.68 -12.06
CA TRP A 553 -16.97 -18.38 -13.34
C TRP A 553 -16.90 -17.38 -14.49
N ALA A 554 -15.87 -17.52 -15.33
CA ALA A 554 -15.66 -16.71 -16.52
C ALA A 554 -15.91 -17.57 -17.77
N PRO A 555 -16.94 -17.27 -18.59
CA PRO A 555 -17.22 -18.01 -19.80
C PRO A 555 -16.15 -17.76 -20.86
N LEU A 556 -15.71 -18.84 -21.52
CA LEU A 556 -14.83 -18.76 -22.67
C LEU A 556 -15.66 -18.52 -23.95
N PRO A 557 -15.23 -17.64 -24.86
CA PRO A 557 -15.89 -17.34 -26.14
C PRO A 557 -16.09 -18.53 -27.09
#